data_AF-A0A4Q3Z6J1-F1
#
_entry.id   AF-A0A4Q3Z6J1-F1
#
_cell.length_a   1.000
_cell.length_b   1.000
_cell.length_c   1.000
_cell.angle_alpha   90.00
_cell.angle_beta   90.00
_cell.angle_gamma   90.00
#
_symmetry.space_group_name_H-M   'P 1'
#
loop_
_entity.id
_entity.type
_entity.pdbx_description
1 polymer ?
#
loop_
_entity_poly.entity_id
_entity_poly.type
_entity_poly.pdbx_seq_one_letter_code
_entity_poly.pdbx_strand_id
1 'polypeptide(L)'
;VLAALSGADQHHTQTYLTQIVNNMNTKQPGSDPKFFWWGQENGNFFKDIATHGAMAVSANSKNPEKALEVYDLIRNDKEIYMLFNYGIEGEDYIINASGVLERPAGWDQSTMDLGTDYWWGRTDEFEPKRTTDAPNKDEVIAQLDATAKDYPYSTLIINKSSIESTLGAMAGVLSEYIPQLAYGKFADPAAAVAEMRQKLKDVGYEDARASIQADMDAWKAARGL
;
A
#
# COMPACT_ATOMS: atom_id res chain seq x y z
N VAL A 1 -32.78 -13.77 7.24
CA VAL A 1 -32.07 -13.03 6.18
C VAL A 1 -31.29 -11.92 6.86
N LEU A 2 -30.00 -12.18 7.14
CA LEU A 2 -29.07 -11.27 7.85
C LEU A 2 -27.82 -10.95 7.00
N ALA A 3 -27.82 -11.39 5.74
CA ALA A 3 -26.78 -10.99 4.80
C ALA A 3 -27.01 -9.51 4.46
N ALA A 4 -25.95 -8.69 4.61
CA ALA A 4 -25.86 -7.26 4.30
C ALA A 4 -26.15 -6.21 5.41
N LEU A 5 -26.14 -6.55 6.70
CA LEU A 5 -26.13 -5.53 7.79
C LEU A 5 -24.73 -5.16 8.30
N SER A 6 -23.68 -5.85 7.85
CA SER A 6 -22.29 -5.45 8.07
C SER A 6 -21.47 -5.80 6.84
N GLY A 7 -20.66 -4.86 6.37
CA GLY A 7 -19.68 -5.05 5.32
C GLY A 7 -18.32 -4.69 5.88
N ALA A 8 -17.32 -5.56 5.65
CA ALA A 8 -15.93 -5.23 5.90
C ALA A 8 -15.29 -4.83 4.57
N ASP A 9 -14.68 -3.66 4.55
CA ASP A 9 -13.84 -3.19 3.45
C ASP A 9 -12.39 -3.22 3.94
N GLN A 10 -11.52 -3.92 3.20
CA GLN A 10 -10.10 -3.98 3.51
C GLN A 10 -9.37 -2.99 2.62
N HIS A 11 -8.92 -1.89 3.21
CA HIS A 11 -8.16 -0.86 2.52
C HIS A 11 -7.11 -0.22 3.44
N HIS A 12 -6.18 0.53 2.86
CA HIS A 12 -5.21 1.32 3.61
C HIS A 12 -5.84 2.52 4.33
N THR A 13 -5.23 2.95 5.44
CA THR A 13 -5.66 4.06 6.31
C THR A 13 -6.06 5.32 5.53
N GLN A 14 -5.29 5.67 4.50
CA GLN A 14 -5.58 6.84 3.65
C GLN A 14 -6.98 6.79 3.00
N THR A 15 -7.44 5.63 2.55
CA THR A 15 -8.77 5.50 1.93
C THR A 15 -9.87 5.66 2.96
N TYR A 16 -9.66 5.11 4.16
CA TYR A 16 -10.58 5.33 5.26
C TYR A 16 -10.72 6.83 5.58
N LEU A 17 -9.59 7.50 5.76
CA LEU A 17 -9.54 8.90 6.19
C LEU A 17 -9.92 9.90 5.10
N THR A 18 -9.77 9.59 3.81
CA THR A 18 -10.05 10.57 2.74
C THR A 18 -11.28 10.27 1.89
N GLN A 19 -11.84 9.06 2.00
CA GLN A 19 -12.95 8.63 1.16
C GLN A 19 -14.06 7.93 1.95
N ILE A 20 -13.76 6.86 2.70
CA ILE A 20 -14.81 6.01 3.31
C ILE A 20 -15.65 6.81 4.29
N VAL A 21 -15.04 7.56 5.21
CA VAL A 21 -15.79 8.35 6.19
C VAL A 21 -16.76 9.32 5.52
N ASN A 22 -16.28 10.09 4.54
CA ASN A 22 -17.10 11.04 3.79
C ASN A 22 -18.20 10.34 2.98
N ASN A 23 -17.84 9.32 2.20
CA ASN A 23 -18.76 8.60 1.32
C ASN A 23 -19.88 7.93 2.11
N MET A 24 -19.55 7.25 3.21
CA MET A 24 -20.52 6.56 4.04
C MET A 24 -21.46 7.53 4.74
N ASN A 25 -20.94 8.62 5.33
CA ASN A 25 -21.78 9.63 5.97
C ASN A 25 -22.69 10.36 4.98
N THR A 26 -22.25 10.52 3.73
CA THR A 26 -23.04 11.15 2.66
C THR A 26 -24.13 10.22 2.13
N LYS A 27 -23.77 8.97 1.78
CA LYS A 27 -24.70 8.00 1.18
C LYS A 27 -25.65 7.39 2.21
N GLN A 28 -25.20 7.26 3.45
CA GLN A 28 -25.93 6.65 4.55
C GLN A 28 -25.65 7.42 5.85
N PRO A 29 -26.37 8.53 6.10
CA PRO A 29 -26.27 9.27 7.35
C PRO A 29 -26.46 8.36 8.57
N GLY A 30 -25.54 8.44 9.54
CA GLY A 30 -25.54 7.58 10.73
C GLY A 30 -24.86 6.21 10.55
N SER A 31 -24.16 5.99 9.42
CA SER A 31 -23.40 4.76 9.16
C SER A 31 -22.23 4.49 10.11
N ASP A 32 -21.71 5.53 10.78
CA ASP A 32 -20.67 5.45 11.81
C ASP A 32 -19.48 4.51 11.44
N PRO A 33 -18.80 4.76 10.31
CA PRO A 33 -17.77 3.86 9.80
C PRO A 33 -16.60 3.76 10.79
N LYS A 34 -16.19 2.54 11.12
CA LYS A 34 -15.07 2.24 12.03
C LYS A 34 -13.85 1.77 11.27
N PHE A 35 -12.67 2.05 11.84
CA PHE A 35 -11.38 1.59 11.33
C PHE A 35 -10.68 0.74 12.37
N PHE A 36 -10.20 -0.42 11.94
CA PHE A 36 -9.43 -1.36 12.73
C PHE A 36 -8.21 -1.76 11.90
N TRP A 37 -7.03 -1.67 12.46
CA TRP A 37 -5.79 -2.05 11.78
C TRP A 37 -5.12 -3.23 12.48
N TRP A 38 -4.43 -4.05 11.70
CA TRP A 38 -3.69 -5.18 12.25
C TRP A 38 -2.57 -4.72 13.19
N GLY A 39 -2.46 -5.39 14.34
CA GLY A 39 -1.46 -5.07 15.35
C GLY A 39 -1.85 -3.90 16.27
N GLN A 40 -3.09 -3.38 16.18
CA GLN A 40 -3.60 -2.37 17.10
C GLN A 40 -3.56 -2.85 18.56
N GLU A 41 -3.92 -4.10 18.78
CA GLU A 41 -4.02 -4.76 20.09
C GLU A 41 -2.68 -4.97 20.82
N ASN A 42 -1.56 -4.94 20.09
CA ASN A 42 -0.24 -5.26 20.63
C ASN A 42 0.86 -4.26 20.19
N GLY A 43 0.47 -3.17 19.51
CA GLY A 43 1.40 -2.20 18.94
C GLY A 43 2.39 -2.83 17.94
N ASN A 44 2.02 -3.92 17.26
CA ASN A 44 2.88 -4.62 16.32
C ASN A 44 2.60 -4.18 14.88
N PHE A 45 2.83 -2.90 14.62
CA PHE A 45 2.78 -2.32 13.29
C PHE A 45 4.01 -1.43 13.06
N PHE A 46 4.36 -1.28 11.79
CA PHE A 46 5.59 -0.63 11.37
C PHE A 46 5.27 0.55 10.46
N LYS A 47 6.14 1.55 10.47
CA LYS A 47 6.17 2.58 9.44
C LYS A 47 6.50 1.96 8.10
N ASP A 48 5.98 2.55 7.04
CA ASP A 48 6.34 2.17 5.68
C ASP A 48 7.84 2.29 5.46
N ILE A 49 8.40 1.34 4.70
CA ILE A 49 9.80 1.40 4.28
C ILE A 49 10.00 2.49 3.24
N ALA A 50 11.19 3.08 3.18
CA ALA A 50 11.51 4.15 2.22
C ALA A 50 11.33 3.74 0.74
N THR A 51 11.39 2.44 0.43
CA THR A 51 11.18 1.90 -0.93
C THR A 51 9.72 1.53 -1.20
N HIS A 52 8.79 1.79 -0.29
CA HIS A 52 7.37 1.57 -0.53
C HIS A 52 6.91 2.53 -1.63
N GLY A 53 6.31 1.96 -2.68
CA GLY A 53 5.97 2.72 -3.89
C GLY A 53 7.19 3.23 -4.67
N ALA A 54 8.40 2.68 -4.53
CA ALA A 54 9.55 3.21 -5.29
C ALA A 54 9.36 3.08 -6.83
N MET A 55 9.86 4.07 -7.57
CA MET A 55 10.07 3.99 -9.03
C MET A 55 11.53 3.65 -9.32
N ALA A 56 11.76 2.91 -10.40
CA ALA A 56 13.09 2.67 -10.95
C ALA A 56 13.23 3.20 -12.38
N VAL A 57 14.41 3.73 -12.70
CA VAL A 57 14.81 4.01 -14.09
C VAL A 57 15.35 2.72 -14.69
N SER A 58 14.85 2.36 -15.88
CA SER A 58 15.33 1.18 -16.61
C SER A 58 16.84 1.24 -16.84
N ALA A 59 17.54 0.14 -16.54
CA ALA A 59 18.98 -0.01 -16.83
C ALA A 59 19.30 0.11 -18.33
N ASN A 60 18.29 -0.03 -19.20
CA ASN A 60 18.43 0.12 -20.65
C ASN A 60 18.05 1.51 -21.16
N SER A 61 17.65 2.44 -20.28
CA SER A 61 17.27 3.80 -20.66
C SER A 61 18.41 4.46 -21.44
N LYS A 62 18.06 5.15 -22.52
CA LYS A 62 19.05 5.91 -23.31
C LYS A 62 19.32 7.30 -22.74
N ASN A 63 18.49 7.76 -21.80
CA ASN A 63 18.61 9.06 -21.15
C ASN A 63 18.21 8.96 -19.66
N PRO A 64 18.92 8.15 -18.84
CA PRO A 64 18.55 7.96 -17.44
C PRO A 64 18.62 9.27 -16.64
N GLU A 65 19.54 10.16 -16.94
CA GLU A 65 19.66 11.47 -16.29
C GLU A 65 18.45 12.34 -16.57
N LYS A 66 17.97 12.38 -17.83
CA LYS A 66 16.77 13.13 -18.20
C LYS A 66 15.50 12.56 -17.60
N ALA A 67 15.41 11.24 -17.46
CA ALA A 67 14.29 10.63 -16.75
C ALA A 67 14.24 11.09 -15.28
N LEU A 68 15.40 11.21 -14.62
CA LEU A 68 15.50 11.71 -13.26
C LEU A 68 15.21 13.22 -13.16
N GLU A 69 15.68 14.04 -14.11
CA GLU A 69 15.34 15.48 -14.17
C GLU A 69 13.82 15.71 -14.28
N VAL A 70 13.13 14.94 -15.14
CA VAL A 70 11.66 15.04 -15.26
C VAL A 70 10.98 14.61 -13.96
N TYR A 71 11.45 13.53 -13.33
CA TYR A 71 10.89 13.10 -12.05
C TYR A 71 11.08 14.15 -10.94
N ASP A 72 12.26 14.74 -10.87
CA ASP A 72 12.59 15.80 -9.91
C ASP A 72 11.59 16.97 -10.04
N LEU A 73 11.30 17.40 -11.27
CA LEU A 73 10.29 18.42 -11.53
C LEU A 73 8.89 18.00 -11.07
N ILE A 74 8.44 16.79 -11.40
CA ILE A 74 7.10 16.32 -11.01
C ILE A 74 6.95 16.27 -9.48
N ARG A 75 7.99 15.87 -8.76
CA ARG A 75 7.94 15.71 -7.30
C ARG A 75 8.13 17.04 -6.56
N ASN A 76 9.04 17.88 -7.03
CA ASN A 76 9.57 19.00 -6.23
C ASN A 76 9.13 20.38 -6.73
N ASP A 77 8.54 20.50 -7.91
CA ASP A 77 7.87 21.74 -8.34
C ASP A 77 6.38 21.67 -7.98
N LYS A 78 5.89 22.64 -7.20
CA LYS A 78 4.52 22.63 -6.70
C LYS A 78 3.48 22.70 -7.84
N GLU A 79 3.71 23.51 -8.87
CA GLU A 79 2.75 23.65 -9.97
C GLU A 79 2.64 22.33 -10.75
N ILE A 80 3.79 21.71 -11.05
CA ILE A 80 3.83 20.43 -11.76
C ILE A 80 3.25 19.31 -10.87
N TYR A 81 3.56 19.30 -9.58
CA TYR A 81 3.01 18.33 -8.63
C TYR A 81 1.49 18.39 -8.58
N MET A 82 0.93 19.61 -8.47
CA MET A 82 -0.52 19.83 -8.42
C MET A 82 -1.19 19.42 -9.72
N LEU A 83 -0.60 19.79 -10.86
CA LEU A 83 -1.07 19.37 -12.18
C LEU A 83 -1.10 17.84 -12.30
N PHE A 84 -0.03 17.17 -11.89
CA PHE A 84 0.11 15.73 -12.03
C PHE A 84 -0.81 14.95 -11.08
N ASN A 85 -1.09 15.45 -9.86
CA ASN A 85 -1.94 14.73 -8.90
C ASN A 85 -3.43 15.08 -9.03
N TYR A 86 -3.77 16.31 -9.40
CA TYR A 86 -5.14 16.82 -9.30
C TYR A 86 -5.70 17.37 -10.60
N GLY A 87 -4.88 17.53 -11.65
CA GLY A 87 -5.30 18.05 -12.95
C GLY A 87 -5.22 19.58 -13.04
N ILE A 88 -6.10 20.18 -13.84
CA ILE A 88 -6.14 21.60 -14.12
C ILE A 88 -7.00 22.31 -13.06
N GLU A 89 -6.46 23.35 -12.42
CA GLU A 89 -7.22 24.17 -11.47
C GLU A 89 -8.35 24.92 -12.19
N GLY A 90 -9.55 24.87 -11.62
CA GLY A 90 -10.79 25.39 -12.20
C GLY A 90 -11.60 24.36 -13.01
N GLU A 91 -10.97 23.29 -13.50
CA GLU A 91 -11.61 22.23 -14.29
C GLU A 91 -11.72 20.92 -13.49
N ASP A 92 -10.60 20.45 -12.94
CA ASP A 92 -10.52 19.18 -12.22
C ASP A 92 -10.61 19.38 -10.70
N TYR A 93 -10.04 20.47 -10.20
CA TYR A 93 -10.08 20.83 -8.79
C TYR A 93 -10.13 22.36 -8.61
N ILE A 94 -10.54 22.81 -7.42
CA ILE A 94 -10.37 24.19 -6.97
C ILE A 94 -9.77 24.19 -5.56
N ILE A 95 -9.05 25.25 -5.21
CA ILE A 95 -8.74 25.56 -3.81
C ILE A 95 -9.76 26.59 -3.32
N ASN A 96 -10.59 26.18 -2.36
CA ASN A 96 -11.63 27.08 -1.84
C ASN A 96 -11.05 28.18 -0.95
N ALA A 97 -11.89 29.13 -0.51
CA ALA A 97 -11.46 30.28 0.30
C ALA A 97 -10.79 29.90 1.63
N SER A 98 -10.98 28.66 2.11
CA SER A 98 -10.35 28.12 3.32
C SER A 98 -9.03 27.40 3.03
N GLY A 99 -8.56 27.37 1.78
CA GLY A 99 -7.32 26.69 1.38
C GLY A 99 -7.46 25.18 1.24
N VAL A 100 -8.68 24.65 1.07
CA VAL A 100 -8.96 23.21 0.99
C VAL A 100 -9.28 22.82 -0.46
N LEU A 101 -8.76 21.68 -0.89
CA LEU A 101 -9.05 21.10 -2.20
C LEU A 101 -10.49 20.60 -2.27
N GLU A 102 -11.19 21.01 -3.32
CA GLU A 102 -12.59 20.70 -3.60
C GLU A 102 -12.79 20.43 -5.10
N ARG A 103 -13.88 19.76 -5.47
CA ARG A 103 -14.29 19.60 -6.88
C ARG A 103 -15.13 20.80 -7.34
N PRO A 104 -14.92 21.31 -8.56
CA PRO A 104 -15.72 22.42 -9.08
C PRO A 104 -17.19 22.04 -9.25
N ALA A 105 -18.06 23.05 -9.34
CA ALA A 105 -19.48 22.85 -9.54
C ALA A 105 -19.75 22.12 -10.87
N GLY A 106 -20.58 21.07 -10.83
CA GLY A 106 -20.91 20.26 -12.00
C GLY A 106 -19.92 19.16 -12.33
N TRP A 107 -18.85 18.99 -11.53
CA TRP A 107 -17.91 17.88 -11.69
C TRP A 107 -18.58 16.54 -11.39
N ASP A 108 -18.43 15.57 -12.29
CA ASP A 108 -18.97 14.21 -12.18
C ASP A 108 -17.86 13.17 -12.25
N GLN A 109 -17.62 12.48 -11.14
CA GLN A 109 -16.62 11.42 -11.04
C GLN A 109 -16.75 10.34 -12.11
N SER A 110 -17.96 10.04 -12.58
CA SER A 110 -18.17 8.95 -13.56
C SER A 110 -17.66 9.30 -14.96
N THR A 111 -17.43 10.58 -15.24
CA THR A 111 -17.05 11.06 -16.59
C THR A 111 -15.83 11.98 -16.60
N MET A 112 -15.46 12.56 -15.46
CA MET A 112 -14.43 13.62 -15.34
C MET A 112 -13.28 13.26 -14.39
N ASP A 113 -13.22 12.03 -13.87
CA ASP A 113 -12.15 11.66 -12.93
C ASP A 113 -10.79 11.49 -13.61
N LEU A 114 -9.76 11.94 -12.90
CA LEU A 114 -8.35 11.81 -13.29
C LEU A 114 -7.63 11.01 -12.21
N GLY A 115 -6.92 9.96 -12.64
CA GLY A 115 -6.12 9.11 -11.76
C GLY A 115 -4.75 8.86 -12.36
N THR A 116 -3.73 9.54 -11.86
CA THR A 116 -2.33 9.31 -12.27
C THR A 116 -1.63 8.23 -11.44
N ASP A 117 -2.26 7.78 -10.34
CA ASP A 117 -1.68 6.79 -9.42
C ASP A 117 -0.24 7.11 -9.01
N TYR A 118 0.03 8.39 -8.74
CA TYR A 118 1.36 8.92 -8.43
C TYR A 118 1.89 8.55 -7.03
N TRP A 119 1.59 7.36 -6.53
CA TRP A 119 1.97 6.86 -5.19
C TRP A 119 3.49 6.90 -4.96
N TRP A 120 4.27 6.81 -6.03
CA TRP A 120 5.71 6.73 -6.04
C TRP A 120 6.44 8.08 -5.94
N GLY A 121 5.68 9.17 -5.95
CA GLY A 121 6.25 10.51 -5.94
C GLY A 121 5.46 11.54 -5.12
N ARG A 122 4.52 11.12 -4.27
CA ARG A 122 3.82 12.03 -3.35
C ARG A 122 4.71 12.65 -2.28
N THR A 123 4.42 13.89 -1.91
CA THR A 123 5.12 14.62 -0.85
C THR A 123 4.12 15.37 0.03
N ASP A 124 4.28 15.25 1.35
CA ASP A 124 3.38 15.91 2.31
C ASP A 124 3.42 17.43 2.19
N GLU A 125 4.53 18.00 1.71
CA GLU A 125 4.70 19.45 1.51
C GLU A 125 3.64 20.04 0.57
N PHE A 126 3.20 19.27 -0.43
CA PHE A 126 2.28 19.73 -1.46
C PHE A 126 0.90 19.06 -1.41
N GLU A 127 0.64 18.14 -0.48
CA GLU A 127 -0.69 17.54 -0.30
C GLU A 127 -1.64 18.53 0.39
N PRO A 128 -2.69 19.01 -0.31
CA PRO A 128 -3.70 19.87 0.30
C PRO A 128 -4.64 19.04 1.18
N LYS A 129 -5.21 19.70 2.19
CA LYS A 129 -6.40 19.17 2.88
C LYS A 129 -7.55 19.05 1.87
N ARG A 130 -8.39 18.04 2.05
CA ARG A 130 -9.54 17.78 1.15
C ARG A 130 -10.84 18.01 1.88
N THR A 131 -11.88 18.44 1.18
CA THR A 131 -13.23 18.53 1.76
C THR A 131 -13.77 17.17 2.20
N THR A 132 -13.21 16.08 1.68
CA THR A 132 -13.56 14.70 2.01
C THR A 132 -12.71 14.10 3.13
N ASP A 133 -11.73 14.85 3.67
CA ASP A 133 -10.93 14.37 4.80
C ASP A 133 -11.83 14.15 6.03
N ALA A 134 -11.62 13.03 6.71
CA ALA A 134 -12.30 12.69 7.95
C ALA A 134 -11.96 13.74 9.03
N PRO A 135 -12.93 14.14 9.88
CA PRO A 135 -12.70 15.15 10.90
C PRO A 135 -11.57 14.82 11.88
N ASN A 136 -11.30 13.52 12.10
CA ASN A 136 -10.26 13.01 12.99
C ASN A 136 -9.00 12.52 12.26
N LYS A 137 -8.79 12.88 10.98
CA LYS A 137 -7.62 12.45 10.19
C LYS A 137 -6.29 12.72 10.91
N ASP A 138 -6.09 13.94 11.38
CA ASP A 138 -4.84 14.35 12.03
C ASP A 138 -4.62 13.59 13.36
N GLU A 139 -5.69 13.28 14.10
CA GLU A 139 -5.64 12.47 15.33
C GLU A 139 -5.24 11.02 15.06
N VAL A 140 -5.84 10.39 14.05
CA VAL A 140 -5.53 8.99 13.67
C VAL A 140 -4.08 8.87 13.18
N ILE A 141 -3.61 9.83 12.38
CA ILE A 141 -2.21 9.85 11.93
C ILE A 141 -1.27 9.99 13.13
N ALA A 142 -1.53 10.94 14.03
CA ALA A 142 -0.70 11.12 15.23
C ALA A 142 -0.68 9.86 16.14
N GLN A 143 -1.81 9.17 16.27
CA GLN A 143 -1.89 7.92 17.03
C GLN A 143 -1.03 6.81 16.41
N LEU A 144 -1.07 6.68 15.09
CA LEU A 144 -0.25 5.72 14.36
C LEU A 144 1.24 6.07 14.50
N ASP A 145 1.62 7.32 14.26
CA ASP A 145 3.02 7.78 14.33
C ASP A 145 3.64 7.61 15.73
N ALA A 146 2.84 7.80 16.79
CA ALA A 146 3.32 7.64 18.16
C ALA A 146 3.68 6.18 18.52
N THR A 147 3.17 5.20 17.78
CA THR A 147 3.30 3.77 18.13
C THR A 147 4.01 2.95 17.05
N ALA A 148 3.96 3.40 15.78
CA ALA A 148 4.55 2.70 14.65
C ALA A 148 6.07 2.54 14.83
N LYS A 149 6.54 1.31 14.70
CA LYS A 149 7.96 0.97 14.81
C LYS A 149 8.65 1.15 13.46
N ASP A 150 9.94 1.43 13.46
CA ASP A 150 10.70 1.36 12.21
C ASP A 150 10.83 -0.11 11.77
N TYR A 151 10.61 -0.40 10.49
CA TYR A 151 10.72 -1.77 9.99
C TYR A 151 12.19 -2.22 10.00
N PRO A 152 12.55 -3.25 10.80
CA PRO A 152 13.96 -3.55 11.07
C PRO A 152 14.69 -4.07 9.84
N TYR A 153 14.00 -4.71 8.90
CA TYR A 153 14.61 -5.35 7.73
C TYR A 153 14.59 -4.47 6.48
N SER A 154 14.38 -3.15 6.61
CA SER A 154 14.24 -2.22 5.46
C SER A 154 15.46 -2.18 4.53
N THR A 155 16.63 -2.60 5.01
CA THR A 155 17.88 -2.65 4.23
C THR A 155 18.40 -4.07 4.00
N LEU A 156 17.60 -5.09 4.31
CA LEU A 156 17.94 -6.49 4.07
C LEU A 156 17.79 -6.80 2.58
N ILE A 157 18.89 -7.20 1.95
CA ILE A 157 18.93 -7.64 0.56
C ILE A 157 19.20 -9.14 0.58
N ILE A 158 18.24 -9.93 0.09
CA ILE A 158 18.36 -11.38 -0.02
C ILE A 158 19.06 -11.74 -1.33
N ASN A 159 20.09 -12.56 -1.25
CA ASN A 159 20.70 -13.16 -2.42
C ASN A 159 19.88 -14.38 -2.86
N LYS A 160 19.20 -14.23 -3.99
CA LYS A 160 18.31 -15.28 -4.51
C LYS A 160 18.99 -16.26 -5.45
N SER A 161 20.26 -16.05 -5.82
CA SER A 161 20.91 -16.79 -6.92
C SER A 161 20.93 -18.30 -6.71
N SER A 162 21.07 -18.76 -5.46
CA SER A 162 21.09 -20.18 -5.10
C SER A 162 19.70 -20.81 -4.97
N ILE A 163 18.64 -20.01 -4.85
CA ILE A 163 17.28 -20.47 -4.53
C ILE A 163 16.26 -20.08 -5.60
N GLU A 164 16.67 -19.50 -6.72
CA GLU A 164 15.76 -18.98 -7.75
C GLU A 164 14.85 -20.08 -8.33
N SER A 165 15.41 -21.25 -8.63
CA SER A 165 14.63 -22.41 -9.09
C SER A 165 13.63 -22.90 -8.02
N THR A 166 14.06 -22.97 -6.76
CA THR A 166 13.22 -23.33 -5.61
C THR A 166 12.07 -22.34 -5.42
N LEU A 167 12.34 -21.03 -5.51
CA LEU A 167 11.32 -20.00 -5.42
C LEU A 167 10.29 -20.13 -6.55
N GLY A 168 10.72 -20.45 -7.77
CA GLY A 168 9.83 -20.75 -8.90
C GLY A 168 8.92 -21.96 -8.63
N ALA A 169 9.48 -23.06 -8.12
CA ALA A 169 8.70 -24.25 -7.78
C ALA A 169 7.70 -23.99 -6.64
N MET A 170 8.11 -23.27 -5.60
CA MET A 170 7.23 -22.84 -4.51
C MET A 170 6.10 -21.94 -5.01
N ALA A 171 6.39 -21.00 -5.92
CA ALA A 171 5.38 -20.13 -6.52
C ALA A 171 4.32 -20.93 -7.28
N GLY A 172 4.71 -22.03 -7.95
CA GLY A 172 3.78 -22.98 -8.57
C GLY A 172 2.81 -23.61 -7.56
N VAL A 173 3.33 -24.14 -6.45
CA VAL A 173 2.51 -24.71 -5.36
C VAL A 173 1.56 -23.65 -4.79
N LEU A 174 2.05 -22.45 -4.47
CA LEU A 174 1.22 -21.39 -3.90
C LEU A 174 0.11 -20.95 -4.87
N SER A 175 0.42 -20.84 -6.17
CA SER A 175 -0.54 -20.43 -7.20
C SER A 175 -1.65 -21.46 -7.40
N GLU A 176 -1.37 -22.74 -7.17
CA GLU A 176 -2.38 -23.81 -7.20
C GLU A 176 -3.33 -23.72 -5.98
N TYR A 177 -2.78 -23.56 -4.77
CA TYR A 177 -3.55 -23.72 -3.53
C TYR A 177 -4.18 -22.43 -2.99
N ILE A 178 -3.46 -21.30 -2.97
CA ILE A 178 -3.92 -20.07 -2.29
C ILE A 178 -5.26 -19.59 -2.86
N PRO A 179 -5.47 -19.46 -4.19
CA PRO A 179 -6.75 -19.00 -4.71
C PRO A 179 -7.90 -19.93 -4.29
N GLN A 180 -7.69 -21.25 -4.35
CA GLN A 180 -8.72 -22.22 -3.99
C GLN A 180 -9.08 -22.17 -2.50
N LEU A 181 -8.09 -22.01 -1.63
CA LEU A 181 -8.28 -21.80 -0.19
C LEU A 181 -9.02 -20.48 0.08
N ALA A 182 -8.62 -19.39 -0.57
CA ALA A 182 -9.24 -18.07 -0.41
C ALA A 182 -10.71 -18.04 -0.85
N TYR A 183 -11.07 -18.79 -1.90
CA TYR A 183 -12.45 -18.95 -2.36
C TYR A 183 -13.23 -20.06 -1.63
N GLY A 184 -12.66 -20.68 -0.58
CA GLY A 184 -13.34 -21.71 0.19
C GLY A 184 -13.70 -22.96 -0.60
N LYS A 185 -12.92 -23.32 -1.63
CA LYS A 185 -13.23 -24.45 -2.52
C LYS A 185 -13.02 -25.83 -1.87
N PHE A 186 -12.20 -25.91 -0.83
CA PHE A 186 -11.92 -27.16 -0.14
C PHE A 186 -12.96 -27.44 0.93
N ALA A 187 -13.54 -28.65 0.91
CA ALA A 187 -14.44 -29.10 1.97
C ALA A 187 -13.73 -29.21 3.33
N ASP A 188 -12.43 -29.54 3.32
CA ASP A 188 -11.54 -29.51 4.47
C ASP A 188 -10.34 -28.59 4.21
N PRO A 189 -10.44 -27.29 4.59
CA PRO A 189 -9.35 -26.34 4.43
C PRO A 189 -8.10 -26.70 5.23
N ALA A 190 -8.23 -27.37 6.38
CA ALA A 190 -7.09 -27.72 7.22
C ALA A 190 -6.24 -28.82 6.56
N ALA A 191 -6.89 -29.83 5.98
CA ALA A 191 -6.21 -30.87 5.20
C ALA A 191 -5.51 -30.26 3.96
N ALA A 192 -6.18 -29.37 3.23
CA ALA A 192 -5.60 -28.71 2.06
C ALA A 192 -4.38 -27.83 2.42
N VAL A 193 -4.41 -27.11 3.54
CA VAL A 193 -3.25 -26.36 4.05
C VAL A 193 -2.10 -27.29 4.44
N ALA A 194 -2.39 -28.43 5.06
CA ALA A 194 -1.37 -29.42 5.42
C ALA A 194 -0.69 -29.99 4.18
N GLU A 195 -1.48 -30.35 3.15
CA GLU A 195 -0.97 -30.83 1.86
C GLU A 195 -0.12 -29.76 1.15
N MET A 196 -0.61 -28.52 1.06
CA MET A 196 0.15 -27.40 0.49
C MET A 196 1.50 -27.23 1.18
N ARG A 197 1.52 -27.26 2.52
CA ARG A 197 2.77 -27.15 3.31
C ARG A 197 3.72 -28.30 3.04
N GLN A 198 3.21 -29.52 2.88
CA GLN A 198 4.04 -30.67 2.53
C GLN A 198 4.64 -30.50 1.13
N LYS A 199 3.83 -30.11 0.13
CA LYS A 199 4.31 -29.84 -1.22
C LYS A 199 5.37 -28.74 -1.26
N LEU A 200 5.21 -27.67 -0.46
CA LEU A 200 6.24 -26.63 -0.32
C LEU A 200 7.57 -27.20 0.21
N LYS A 201 7.51 -28.10 1.20
CA LYS A 201 8.71 -28.80 1.71
C LYS A 201 9.34 -29.68 0.66
N ASP A 202 8.53 -30.44 -0.08
CA ASP A 202 8.99 -31.37 -1.13
C ASP A 202 9.72 -30.63 -2.26
N VAL A 203 9.38 -29.36 -2.52
CA VAL A 203 10.04 -28.52 -3.53
C VAL A 203 11.17 -27.65 -2.98
N GLY A 204 11.58 -27.84 -1.73
CA GLY A 204 12.79 -27.20 -1.17
C GLY A 204 12.55 -25.99 -0.25
N TYR A 205 11.38 -25.85 0.36
CA TYR A 205 11.10 -24.75 1.32
C TYR A 205 12.16 -24.64 2.44
N GLU A 206 12.62 -25.76 2.98
CA GLU A 206 13.59 -25.76 4.08
C GLU A 206 14.94 -25.19 3.65
N ASP A 207 15.40 -25.51 2.43
CA ASP A 207 16.65 -25.00 1.86
C ASP A 207 16.53 -23.50 1.56
N ALA A 208 15.39 -23.06 0.99
CA ALA A 208 15.12 -21.65 0.77
C ALA A 208 15.10 -20.86 2.09
N ARG A 209 14.47 -21.41 3.13
CA ARG A 209 14.45 -20.80 4.47
C ARG A 209 15.86 -20.69 5.05
N ALA A 210 16.67 -21.73 4.94
CA ALA A 210 18.05 -21.72 5.43
C ALA A 210 18.91 -20.69 4.70
N SER A 211 18.77 -20.57 3.37
CA SER A 211 19.48 -19.56 2.58
C SER A 211 19.09 -18.13 3.00
N ILE A 212 17.79 -17.85 3.16
CA ILE A 212 17.29 -16.54 3.61
C ILE A 212 17.79 -16.24 5.03
N GLN A 213 17.80 -17.23 5.93
CA GLN A 213 18.30 -17.06 7.29
C GLN A 213 19.80 -16.71 7.30
N ALA A 214 20.61 -17.35 6.45
CA ALA A 214 22.02 -17.03 6.34
C ALA A 214 22.26 -15.57 5.90
N ASP A 215 21.47 -15.07 4.94
CA ASP A 215 21.53 -13.66 4.52
C ASP A 215 21.10 -12.72 5.66
N MET A 216 20.05 -13.08 6.41
CA MET A 216 19.60 -12.32 7.58
C MET A 216 20.68 -12.26 8.67
N ASP A 217 21.34 -13.38 8.96
CA ASP A 217 22.40 -13.46 9.98
C ASP A 217 23.62 -12.64 9.57
N ALA A 218 24.03 -12.73 8.30
CA ALA A 218 25.12 -11.93 7.74
C ALA A 218 24.79 -10.43 7.78
N TRP A 219 23.57 -10.06 7.37
CA TRP A 219 23.07 -8.68 7.40
C TRP A 219 23.06 -8.10 8.83
N LYS A 220 22.64 -8.91 9.80
CA LYS A 220 22.60 -8.58 11.23
C LYS A 220 24.01 -8.36 11.79
N ALA A 221 24.92 -9.30 11.52
CA ALA A 221 26.31 -9.24 11.96
C ALA A 221 27.03 -7.99 11.41
N ALA A 222 26.81 -7.65 10.13
CA ALA A 222 27.39 -6.47 9.50
C ALA A 222 26.94 -5.13 10.11
N ARG A 223 25.85 -5.13 10.90
CA ARG A 223 25.26 -3.94 11.54
C ARG A 223 25.40 -3.93 13.05
N GLY A 224 25.96 -4.98 13.66
CA GLY A 224 26.07 -5.10 15.12
C GLY A 224 24.72 -5.18 15.83
N LEU A 225 23.69 -5.73 15.16
CA LEU A 225 22.35 -5.98 15.71
C LEU A 225 22.29 -7.33 16.45
#